data_AF-F0YTS7-F1
#
_entry.id   AF-F0YTS7-F1
#
_cell.length_a   1.000
_cell.length_b   1.000
_cell.length_c   1.000
_cell.angle_alpha   90.00
_cell.angle_beta   90.00
_cell.angle_gamma   90.00
#
_symmetry.space_group_name_H-M   'P 1'
#
loop_
_entity.id
_entity.type
_entity.pdbx_description
1 polymer ?
#
loop_
_entity_poly.entity_id
_entity_poly.type
_entity_poly.pdbx_seq_one_letter_code
_entity_poly.pdbx_strand_id
1 'polypeptide(L)'
;MRKRLAALLICVLLGACLSACSGGQKEAPENNQDSRKQQEVQNVQSSEVPETTNTPQKTKAAEPAKRDCLDCDSLGDVSCPPCGATGTVQCQKCEGKGAIICEYCDGSGTLYCASCDGTGEGPCAACDGTGVFGDAYTTVRSECGFCGGDGRLACAYCDGSGLKECICGGNTVCDNCHGQGNKDCSTCNGGGRIVCDTCKGSGDYSAVPKDSDSGKASSDSALASEDQEDGIHICSNCQGEGRTGICQNCKGKGYDTKTKQICVECLSTGKNLCEVCEGYGMLDSNGNGVSANTAPAGNDSSGGQHHASGGNNLGQPCPESNCEGGRRKCKVCGGGGQVKRTESAPYYGGYKRGATTTFERCSGCGGEGYTDCLRCGGDGRVYD
;
A
#
# COMPACT_ATOMS: atom_id res chain seq x y z
N MET A 1 39.85 -22.17 52.57
CA MET A 1 41.13 -21.42 52.44
C MET A 1 41.52 -21.34 50.96
N ARG A 2 42.59 -20.57 50.63
CA ARG A 2 42.99 -20.07 49.30
C ARG A 2 42.23 -18.80 48.88
N LYS A 3 42.97 -17.69 48.85
CA LYS A 3 42.59 -16.35 48.38
C LYS A 3 43.37 -16.07 47.07
N ARG A 4 42.86 -15.13 46.26
CA ARG A 4 43.63 -14.31 45.28
C ARG A 4 44.51 -15.03 44.25
N LEU A 5 44.00 -15.15 43.03
CA LEU A 5 44.75 -15.05 41.77
C LEU A 5 43.76 -14.69 40.63
N ALA A 6 44.28 -14.34 39.44
CA ALA A 6 43.50 -13.97 38.25
C ALA A 6 42.59 -12.71 38.34
N ALA A 7 43.07 -11.65 39.00
CA ALA A 7 42.47 -10.31 38.92
C ALA A 7 43.53 -9.23 38.61
N LEU A 8 44.26 -9.40 37.48
CA LEU A 8 45.38 -8.53 37.11
C LEU A 8 45.80 -8.65 35.62
N LEU A 9 44.85 -8.49 34.68
CA LEU A 9 45.15 -8.64 33.23
C LEU A 9 44.33 -7.76 32.26
N ILE A 10 43.68 -6.69 32.73
CA ILE A 10 42.86 -5.79 31.87
C ILE A 10 43.20 -4.30 32.13
N CYS A 11 44.50 -3.95 32.12
CA CYS A 11 44.98 -2.57 32.35
C CYS A 11 46.11 -2.12 31.39
N VAL A 12 46.30 -2.79 30.25
CA VAL A 12 47.48 -2.58 29.36
C VAL A 12 47.11 -2.14 27.93
N LEU A 13 45.84 -1.84 27.66
CA LEU A 13 45.34 -1.44 26.32
C LEU A 13 44.76 -0.01 26.28
N LEU A 14 45.35 0.90 27.08
CA LEU A 14 45.11 2.35 27.02
C LEU A 14 46.47 3.05 27.17
N GLY A 15 47.12 3.44 26.06
CA GLY A 15 48.51 3.92 26.15
C GLY A 15 49.24 4.45 24.90
N ALA A 16 48.56 4.72 23.77
CA ALA A 16 49.09 5.47 22.62
C ALA A 16 47.91 5.92 21.72
N CYS A 17 47.89 7.08 21.05
CA CYS A 17 48.94 8.08 20.78
C CYS A 17 48.49 9.54 21.07
N LEU A 18 49.45 10.37 21.50
CA LEU A 18 49.54 11.83 21.36
C LEU A 18 51.02 12.11 20.95
N SER A 19 51.42 13.16 20.24
CA SER A 19 50.76 14.37 19.69
C SER A 19 51.10 14.45 18.16
N ALA A 20 50.98 15.53 17.37
CA ALA A 20 50.68 16.96 17.57
C ALA A 20 49.86 17.49 16.35
N CYS A 21 49.89 18.71 15.80
CA CYS A 21 50.80 19.87 15.85
C CYS A 21 50.08 21.16 16.34
N SER A 22 50.71 22.34 16.19
CA SER A 22 50.34 23.55 16.96
C SER A 22 50.29 24.85 16.14
N GLY A 23 49.41 25.77 16.55
CA GLY A 23 49.22 27.15 16.04
C GLY A 23 47.72 27.47 15.84
N GLY A 24 47.15 28.63 16.20
CA GLY A 24 47.69 29.93 16.64
C GLY A 24 47.71 30.95 15.48
N GLN A 25 47.09 32.14 15.53
CA GLN A 25 46.47 32.91 16.62
C GLN A 25 45.23 33.74 16.17
N LYS A 26 44.51 34.31 17.15
CA LYS A 26 43.63 35.51 17.20
C LYS A 26 43.38 36.35 15.92
N GLU A 27 42.16 36.89 15.73
CA GLU A 27 41.81 38.33 15.96
C GLU A 27 40.35 38.71 15.61
N ALA A 28 39.89 39.85 16.14
CA ALA A 28 38.59 40.56 15.96
C ALA A 28 38.73 41.98 16.61
N PRO A 29 37.81 42.97 16.49
CA PRO A 29 36.54 43.06 15.74
C PRO A 29 36.72 43.98 14.50
N GLU A 30 35.88 44.88 13.97
CA GLU A 30 34.57 45.54 14.21
C GLU A 30 33.77 45.59 12.88
N ASN A 31 32.44 45.76 12.78
CA ASN A 31 31.48 46.78 13.27
C ASN A 31 31.67 48.21 12.70
N ASN A 32 30.69 48.69 11.92
CA ASN A 32 30.01 49.97 12.24
C ASN A 32 28.63 50.05 11.54
N GLN A 33 27.75 50.89 12.08
CA GLN A 33 26.46 51.27 11.49
C GLN A 33 26.49 52.75 11.02
N ASP A 34 25.40 53.15 10.37
CA ASP A 34 24.52 54.25 10.83
C ASP A 34 24.26 55.42 9.84
N SER A 35 23.22 56.18 10.19
CA SER A 35 22.93 57.57 9.81
C SER A 35 22.23 57.82 8.46
N ARG A 36 20.91 57.65 8.57
CA ARG A 36 19.83 58.47 7.97
C ARG A 36 20.26 59.84 7.42
N LYS A 37 19.55 60.28 6.37
CA LYS A 37 19.03 61.66 6.30
C LYS A 37 17.67 61.68 5.57
N GLN A 38 16.88 62.72 5.82
CA GLN A 38 15.50 62.88 5.34
C GLN A 38 15.41 64.07 4.39
N GLN A 39 14.36 64.07 3.55
CA GLN A 39 13.71 65.22 2.90
C GLN A 39 14.57 66.18 2.05
N GLU A 40 14.15 66.34 0.79
CA GLU A 40 13.67 67.68 0.37
C GLU A 40 12.45 67.53 -0.58
N VAL A 41 11.75 68.62 -0.84
CA VAL A 41 10.41 68.69 -1.49
C VAL A 41 10.34 69.96 -2.35
N GLN A 42 9.50 69.98 -3.40
CA GLN A 42 9.38 71.03 -4.45
C GLN A 42 10.54 71.01 -5.47
N ASN A 43 10.29 71.10 -6.78
CA ASN A 43 9.72 72.27 -7.44
C ASN A 43 8.61 71.96 -8.47
N VAL A 44 7.87 72.99 -8.89
CA VAL A 44 6.79 72.93 -9.89
C VAL A 44 6.97 74.03 -10.94
N GLN A 45 7.10 73.63 -12.21
CA GLN A 45 6.84 74.42 -13.41
C GLN A 45 6.54 73.42 -14.54
N SER A 46 5.39 73.43 -15.23
CA SER A 46 4.67 74.50 -15.95
C SER A 46 5.26 74.78 -17.34
N SER A 47 4.66 74.14 -18.35
CA SER A 47 4.36 74.61 -19.72
C SER A 47 3.65 73.42 -20.41
N GLU A 48 2.34 73.49 -20.66
CA GLU A 48 1.65 74.17 -21.79
C GLU A 48 1.41 73.22 -22.97
N VAL A 49 0.21 73.34 -23.55
CA VAL A 49 -0.32 72.45 -24.59
C VAL A 49 0.09 72.96 -25.97
N PRO A 50 0.69 72.11 -26.83
CA PRO A 50 0.58 72.26 -28.27
C PRO A 50 -0.62 71.45 -28.78
N GLU A 51 -1.65 72.14 -29.30
CA GLU A 51 -2.68 71.49 -30.10
C GLU A 51 -2.14 71.09 -31.49
N THR A 52 -2.96 70.35 -32.24
CA THR A 52 -2.79 69.98 -33.66
C THR A 52 -1.72 68.90 -33.92
N THR A 53 -1.84 68.04 -34.93
CA THR A 53 -2.84 67.96 -36.02
C THR A 53 -3.46 66.57 -36.11
N ASN A 54 -4.72 66.50 -36.55
CA ASN A 54 -5.32 65.24 -37.01
C ASN A 54 -4.67 64.83 -38.35
N THR A 55 -4.09 63.64 -38.43
CA THR A 55 -3.80 62.95 -39.71
C THR A 55 -4.07 61.45 -39.53
N PRO A 56 -5.06 60.87 -40.22
CA PRO A 56 -5.40 59.45 -40.06
C PRO A 56 -4.37 58.55 -40.78
N GLN A 57 -3.26 58.24 -40.11
CA GLN A 57 -2.32 57.25 -40.64
C GLN A 57 -2.91 55.83 -40.55
N LYS A 58 -3.25 55.31 -41.73
CA LYS A 58 -3.66 53.92 -41.98
C LYS A 58 -2.49 52.97 -41.73
N THR A 59 -2.27 52.58 -40.48
CA THR A 59 -1.33 51.51 -40.10
C THR A 59 -1.95 50.12 -40.35
N LYS A 60 -1.10 49.12 -40.53
CA LYS A 60 -1.53 47.71 -40.70
C LYS A 60 -2.15 47.20 -39.39
N ALA A 61 -3.03 46.20 -39.50
CA ALA A 61 -3.34 45.35 -38.36
C ALA A 61 -2.04 44.79 -37.77
N ALA A 62 -1.82 45.00 -36.49
CA ALA A 62 -0.73 44.35 -35.77
C ALA A 62 -1.06 42.87 -35.57
N GLU A 63 -0.07 42.00 -35.71
CA GLU A 63 -0.17 40.63 -35.21
C GLU A 63 -0.41 40.67 -33.68
N PRO A 64 -1.25 39.78 -33.13
CA PRO A 64 -1.57 39.80 -31.70
C PRO A 64 -0.28 39.59 -30.90
N ALA A 65 0.11 40.60 -30.13
CA ALA A 65 1.36 40.58 -29.38
C ALA A 65 1.33 39.45 -28.33
N LYS A 66 2.06 38.36 -28.63
CA LYS A 66 2.34 37.24 -27.73
C LYS A 66 2.90 37.78 -26.42
N ARG A 67 2.25 37.50 -25.27
CA ARG A 67 2.68 38.03 -23.97
C ARG A 67 3.18 36.91 -23.07
N ASP A 68 4.42 37.01 -22.62
CA ASP A 68 5.10 36.02 -21.78
C ASP A 68 4.31 35.65 -20.52
N CYS A 69 4.27 34.36 -20.20
CA CYS A 69 3.58 33.86 -19.01
C CYS A 69 4.50 33.93 -17.77
N LEU A 70 4.31 34.99 -16.99
CA LEU A 70 5.05 35.26 -15.75
C LEU A 70 4.93 34.14 -14.69
N ASP A 71 3.85 33.35 -14.70
CA ASP A 71 3.64 32.26 -13.73
C ASP A 71 4.54 31.04 -13.98
N CYS A 72 5.25 31.01 -15.12
CA CYS A 72 6.17 29.93 -15.50
C CYS A 72 7.45 30.41 -16.19
N ASP A 73 7.79 31.71 -16.09
CA ASP A 73 8.93 32.34 -16.78
C ASP A 73 9.02 31.99 -18.29
N SER A 74 7.87 31.88 -18.95
CA SER A 74 7.70 31.44 -20.35
C SER A 74 8.11 30.00 -20.68
N LEU A 75 8.40 29.15 -19.69
CA LEU A 75 8.77 27.75 -19.90
C LEU A 75 7.58 26.85 -20.30
N GLY A 76 6.35 27.29 -20.01
CA GLY A 76 5.13 26.51 -20.23
C GLY A 76 4.85 25.47 -19.13
N ASP A 77 5.82 25.16 -18.28
CA ASP A 77 5.69 24.25 -17.14
C ASP A 77 6.16 24.88 -15.82
N VAL A 78 5.75 24.28 -14.70
CA VAL A 78 6.14 24.69 -13.34
C VAL A 78 6.60 23.49 -12.53
N SER A 79 7.52 23.71 -11.59
CA SER A 79 8.01 22.70 -10.66
C SER A 79 6.85 22.10 -9.86
N CYS A 80 6.67 20.78 -9.94
CA CYS A 80 5.58 20.07 -9.26
C CYS A 80 5.72 20.20 -7.73
N PRO A 81 4.81 20.92 -7.04
CA PRO A 81 5.02 21.26 -5.62
C PRO A 81 5.07 20.03 -4.68
N PRO A 82 4.22 18.99 -4.82
CA PRO A 82 4.26 17.81 -3.97
C PRO A 82 5.56 17.00 -3.98
N CYS A 83 6.46 17.19 -4.95
CA CYS A 83 7.77 16.52 -5.02
C CYS A 83 8.97 17.47 -5.11
N GLY A 84 8.76 18.79 -5.05
CA GLY A 84 9.86 19.78 -5.14
C GLY A 84 10.72 19.61 -6.39
N ALA A 85 10.09 19.31 -7.54
CA ALA A 85 10.73 18.95 -8.82
C ALA A 85 11.57 17.66 -8.87
N THR A 86 11.58 16.82 -7.83
CA THR A 86 12.34 15.54 -7.85
C THR A 86 11.65 14.39 -8.60
N GLY A 87 10.40 14.57 -9.04
CA GLY A 87 9.61 13.54 -9.71
C GLY A 87 9.05 12.45 -8.79
N THR A 88 9.62 12.24 -7.60
CA THR A 88 9.29 11.15 -6.68
C THR A 88 8.84 11.67 -5.31
N VAL A 89 8.14 10.83 -4.54
CA VAL A 89 7.73 11.10 -3.16
C VAL A 89 8.03 9.91 -2.25
N GLN A 90 8.41 10.19 -1.01
CA GLN A 90 8.69 9.16 0.00
C GLN A 90 7.44 8.31 0.27
N CYS A 91 7.56 6.97 0.19
CA CYS A 91 6.43 6.08 0.43
C CYS A 91 6.11 6.03 1.93
N GLN A 92 5.02 6.71 2.29
CA GLN A 92 4.58 6.89 3.67
C GLN A 92 4.36 5.57 4.42
N LYS A 93 3.88 4.51 3.75
CA LYS A 93 3.62 3.16 4.34
C LYS A 93 4.90 2.50 4.91
N CYS A 94 6.08 2.90 4.46
CA CYS A 94 7.37 2.39 4.95
C CYS A 94 8.35 3.49 5.39
N GLU A 95 7.90 4.75 5.48
CA GLU A 95 8.75 5.89 5.83
C GLU A 95 10.05 5.99 4.99
N GLY A 96 10.01 5.61 3.71
CA GLY A 96 11.20 5.58 2.84
C GLY A 96 12.09 4.33 2.98
N LYS A 97 11.80 3.40 3.89
CA LYS A 97 12.67 2.24 4.21
C LYS A 97 12.58 1.07 3.21
N GLY A 98 11.60 1.08 2.31
CA GLY A 98 11.36 0.01 1.33
C GLY A 98 10.74 -1.27 1.90
N ALA A 99 10.99 -1.58 3.17
CA ALA A 99 10.40 -2.70 3.89
C ALA A 99 9.51 -2.23 5.06
N ILE A 100 8.62 -3.11 5.51
CA ILE A 100 7.76 -2.95 6.68
C ILE A 100 8.14 -4.03 7.71
N ILE A 101 8.20 -3.65 8.98
CA ILE A 101 8.45 -4.60 10.08
C ILE A 101 7.31 -5.61 10.13
N CYS A 102 7.63 -6.90 10.10
CA CYS A 102 6.64 -7.96 10.14
C CYS A 102 6.04 -8.09 11.54
N GLU A 103 4.86 -7.48 11.76
CA GLU A 103 4.15 -7.48 13.06
C GLU A 103 3.91 -8.88 13.63
N TYR A 104 3.85 -9.92 12.79
CA TYR A 104 3.60 -11.29 13.27
C TYR A 104 4.75 -11.83 14.14
N CYS A 105 5.98 -11.35 13.94
CA CYS A 105 7.16 -11.70 14.74
C CYS A 105 7.87 -10.46 15.32
N ASP A 106 7.19 -9.31 15.39
CA ASP A 106 7.72 -8.03 15.88
C ASP A 106 9.12 -7.68 15.32
N GLY A 107 9.38 -7.97 14.04
CA GLY A 107 10.66 -7.72 13.38
C GLY A 107 11.78 -8.74 13.62
N SER A 108 11.63 -9.66 14.58
CA SER A 108 12.69 -10.58 15.03
C SER A 108 13.06 -11.70 14.05
N GLY A 109 12.24 -11.92 13.02
CA GLY A 109 12.39 -13.05 12.07
C GLY A 109 12.14 -14.43 12.68
N THR A 110 11.80 -14.53 13.96
CA THR A 110 11.59 -15.81 14.66
C THR A 110 10.34 -15.78 15.53
N LEU A 111 9.86 -16.96 15.91
CA LEU A 111 8.67 -17.17 16.73
C LEU A 111 8.97 -18.28 17.75
N TYR A 112 8.39 -18.20 18.94
CA TYR A 112 8.44 -19.32 19.89
C TYR A 112 7.67 -20.52 19.34
N CYS A 113 8.25 -21.71 19.46
CA CYS A 113 7.59 -22.95 19.06
C CYS A 113 6.43 -23.24 20.03
N ALA A 114 5.19 -23.04 19.56
CA ALA A 114 3.96 -23.28 20.31
C ALA A 114 3.75 -24.77 20.72
N SER A 115 4.55 -25.69 20.20
CA SER A 115 4.55 -27.11 20.61
C SER A 115 5.36 -27.37 21.89
N CYS A 116 6.10 -26.38 22.39
CA CYS A 116 6.86 -26.44 23.64
C CYS A 116 6.94 -25.07 24.36
N ASP A 117 6.04 -24.13 24.06
CA ASP A 117 6.02 -22.78 24.63
C ASP A 117 7.38 -22.05 24.66
N GLY A 118 8.22 -22.29 23.65
CA GLY A 118 9.56 -21.69 23.54
C GLY A 118 10.71 -22.40 24.27
N THR A 119 10.48 -23.47 25.04
CA THR A 119 11.54 -24.15 25.83
C THR A 119 12.55 -24.94 24.99
N GLY A 120 12.13 -25.41 23.80
CA GLY A 120 12.86 -26.38 22.99
C GLY A 120 12.66 -27.84 23.39
N GLU A 121 12.03 -28.12 24.53
CA GLU A 121 11.92 -29.46 25.10
C GLU A 121 10.59 -29.70 25.82
N GLY A 122 10.04 -30.91 25.67
CA GLY A 122 8.83 -31.37 26.34
C GLY A 122 9.12 -32.46 27.39
N PRO A 123 8.22 -32.70 28.35
CA PRO A 123 8.32 -33.86 29.23
C PRO A 123 8.21 -35.14 28.41
N CYS A 124 9.04 -36.13 28.71
CA CYS A 124 9.00 -37.44 28.08
C CYS A 124 7.71 -38.17 28.50
N ALA A 125 6.75 -38.26 27.58
CA ALA A 125 5.45 -38.90 27.80
C ALA A 125 5.53 -40.41 28.06
N ALA A 126 6.68 -41.05 27.85
CA ALA A 126 6.89 -42.44 28.23
C ALA A 126 7.06 -42.63 29.75
N CYS A 127 7.51 -41.60 30.48
CA CYS A 127 7.77 -41.66 31.92
C CYS A 127 7.21 -40.44 32.68
N ASP A 128 6.20 -39.75 32.12
CA ASP A 128 5.57 -38.55 32.67
C ASP A 128 6.55 -37.48 33.21
N GLY A 129 7.65 -37.25 32.49
CA GLY A 129 8.67 -36.28 32.89
C GLY A 129 9.65 -36.72 33.99
N THR A 130 9.49 -37.92 34.58
CA THR A 130 10.24 -38.36 35.77
C THR A 130 11.64 -38.91 35.49
N GLY A 131 11.95 -39.24 34.23
CA GLY A 131 13.23 -39.84 33.82
C GLY A 131 13.37 -41.33 34.09
N VAL A 132 12.48 -41.95 34.87
CA VAL A 132 12.63 -43.35 35.30
C VAL A 132 11.33 -44.15 35.21
N PHE A 133 11.48 -45.46 35.06
CA PHE A 133 10.44 -46.46 35.28
C PHE A 133 10.64 -47.13 36.64
N GLY A 134 9.54 -47.33 37.37
CA GLY A 134 9.51 -48.04 38.65
C GLY A 134 8.27 -47.68 39.44
N ASP A 135 7.66 -48.65 40.12
CA ASP A 135 6.64 -48.38 41.12
C ASP A 135 7.28 -48.08 42.49
N ALA A 136 6.47 -47.58 43.44
CA ALA A 136 6.94 -47.27 44.78
C ALA A 136 7.14 -48.52 45.67
N TYR A 137 6.94 -49.73 45.16
CA TYR A 137 6.78 -50.96 45.94
C TYR A 137 7.89 -51.99 45.70
N THR A 138 8.44 -52.03 44.49
CA THR A 138 9.48 -52.99 44.04
C THR A 138 10.91 -52.50 44.25
N THR A 139 11.10 -51.23 44.64
CA THR A 139 12.38 -50.50 44.77
C THR A 139 13.32 -50.48 43.56
N VAL A 140 12.98 -51.17 42.47
CA VAL A 140 13.69 -51.10 41.18
C VAL A 140 13.34 -49.78 40.49
N ARG A 141 14.36 -48.95 40.24
CA ARG A 141 14.28 -47.77 39.37
C ARG A 141 15.18 -48.02 38.17
N SER A 142 14.60 -47.99 36.98
CA SER A 142 15.33 -48.09 35.70
C SER A 142 15.25 -46.77 34.97
N GLU A 143 16.32 -46.34 34.31
CA GLU A 143 16.30 -45.14 33.47
C GLU A 143 15.33 -45.32 32.29
N CYS A 144 14.61 -44.25 31.94
CA CYS A 144 13.71 -44.26 30.80
C CYS A 144 14.52 -44.21 29.50
N GLY A 145 14.69 -45.37 28.86
CA GLY A 145 15.48 -45.51 27.62
C GLY A 145 14.99 -44.68 26.42
N PHE A 146 13.79 -44.08 26.48
CA PHE A 146 13.32 -43.13 25.47
C PHE A 146 13.95 -41.74 25.62
N CYS A 147 14.34 -41.33 26.84
CA CYS A 147 14.93 -40.03 27.15
C CYS A 147 16.28 -40.11 27.88
N GLY A 148 16.94 -41.27 27.87
CA GLY A 148 18.26 -41.47 28.47
C GLY A 148 18.36 -41.25 29.98
N GLY A 149 17.23 -41.17 30.69
CA GLY A 149 17.17 -40.80 32.11
C GLY A 149 16.79 -39.33 32.39
N ASP A 150 16.90 -38.42 31.40
CA ASP A 150 16.71 -36.97 31.61
C ASP A 150 15.25 -36.55 31.86
N GLY A 151 14.29 -37.45 31.58
CA GLY A 151 12.86 -37.18 31.71
C GLY A 151 12.31 -36.22 30.66
N ARG A 152 13.13 -35.69 29.76
CA ARG A 152 12.74 -34.71 28.74
C ARG A 152 13.10 -35.18 27.33
N LEU A 153 12.47 -34.60 26.33
CA LEU A 153 12.75 -34.85 24.92
C LEU A 153 12.84 -33.51 24.19
N ALA A 154 13.85 -33.37 23.34
CA ALA A 154 13.92 -32.27 22.39
C ALA A 154 12.63 -32.22 21.55
N CYS A 155 12.03 -31.04 21.43
CA CYS A 155 10.78 -30.87 20.73
C CYS A 155 11.02 -31.05 19.22
N ALA A 156 10.61 -32.19 18.68
CA ALA A 156 10.77 -32.55 17.26
C ALA A 156 10.10 -31.58 16.28
N TYR A 157 9.23 -30.67 16.75
CA TYR A 157 8.71 -29.59 15.91
C TYR A 157 9.73 -28.48 15.68
N CYS A 158 10.60 -28.16 16.65
CA CYS A 158 11.63 -27.09 16.55
C CYS A 158 13.07 -27.60 16.72
N ASP A 159 13.28 -28.90 16.60
CA ASP A 159 14.61 -29.52 16.56
C ASP A 159 15.46 -29.21 17.81
N GLY A 160 14.80 -29.05 18.96
CA GLY A 160 15.42 -28.68 20.24
C GLY A 160 15.64 -27.17 20.46
N SER A 161 15.45 -26.32 19.44
CA SER A 161 15.82 -24.90 19.51
C SER A 161 14.85 -23.99 20.27
N GLY A 162 13.61 -24.44 20.49
CA GLY A 162 12.53 -23.63 21.07
C GLY A 162 11.93 -22.59 20.12
N LEU A 163 12.53 -22.38 18.95
CA LEU A 163 12.15 -21.35 18.00
C LEU A 163 11.74 -21.92 16.64
N LYS A 164 11.02 -21.13 15.86
CA LYS A 164 10.91 -21.30 14.41
C LYS A 164 11.16 -20.01 13.69
N GLU A 165 11.73 -20.13 12.50
CA GLU A 165 11.84 -19.03 11.55
C GLU A 165 10.44 -18.56 11.12
N CYS A 166 10.24 -17.25 11.07
CA CYS A 166 9.00 -16.65 10.62
C CYS A 166 9.00 -16.56 9.09
N ILE A 167 7.88 -16.88 8.43
CA ILE A 167 7.76 -16.97 6.97
C ILE A 167 8.14 -15.64 6.26
N CYS A 168 8.00 -14.50 6.95
CA CYS A 168 8.39 -13.18 6.45
C CYS A 168 9.86 -12.78 6.73
N GLY A 169 10.69 -13.63 7.34
CA GLY A 169 12.10 -13.31 7.65
C GLY A 169 12.33 -12.09 8.57
N GLY A 170 11.26 -11.57 9.19
CA GLY A 170 11.29 -10.37 10.04
C GLY A 170 10.78 -9.11 9.37
N ASN A 171 10.86 -8.97 8.04
CA ASN A 171 10.40 -7.78 7.32
C ASN A 171 9.73 -8.16 6.00
N THR A 172 8.56 -7.59 5.72
CA THR A 172 7.92 -7.71 4.40
C THR A 172 8.36 -6.58 3.48
N VAL A 173 8.43 -6.85 2.17
CA VAL A 173 8.62 -5.81 1.16
C VAL A 173 7.41 -4.87 1.19
N CYS A 174 7.61 -3.55 1.14
CA CYS A 174 6.50 -2.60 1.09
C CYS A 174 5.87 -2.59 -0.31
N ASP A 175 4.70 -3.20 -0.46
CA ASP A 175 3.98 -3.32 -1.74
C ASP A 175 3.76 -1.96 -2.42
N ASN A 176 3.46 -0.92 -1.63
CA ASN A 176 3.17 0.44 -2.11
C ASN A 176 4.38 1.17 -2.73
N CYS A 177 5.57 0.56 -2.71
CA CYS A 177 6.75 1.01 -3.46
C CYS A 177 7.61 -0.14 -3.99
N HIS A 178 7.10 -1.38 -3.98
CA HIS A 178 7.82 -2.60 -4.39
C HIS A 178 9.28 -2.70 -3.87
N GLY A 179 9.52 -2.27 -2.63
CA GLY A 179 10.87 -2.28 -2.02
C GLY A 179 11.71 -1.01 -2.21
N GLN A 180 11.29 -0.07 -3.06
CA GLN A 180 12.10 1.09 -3.48
C GLN A 180 12.16 2.22 -2.43
N GLY A 181 11.29 2.21 -1.42
CA GLY A 181 11.18 3.25 -0.40
C GLY A 181 10.49 4.54 -0.87
N ASN A 182 10.69 4.95 -2.12
CA ASN A 182 9.98 6.04 -2.77
C ASN A 182 8.97 5.51 -3.79
N LYS A 183 8.06 6.36 -4.26
CA LYS A 183 7.20 6.11 -5.42
C LYS A 183 7.18 7.33 -6.33
N ASP A 184 6.76 7.17 -7.57
CA ASP A 184 6.55 8.31 -8.46
C ASP A 184 5.48 9.26 -7.92
N CYS A 185 5.70 10.56 -8.13
CA CYS A 185 4.75 11.60 -7.77
C CYS A 185 3.60 11.60 -8.79
N SER A 186 2.44 11.08 -8.40
CA SER A 186 1.23 10.99 -9.25
C SER A 186 0.69 12.33 -9.75
N THR A 187 1.18 13.46 -9.24
CA THR A 187 0.87 14.81 -9.74
C THR A 187 1.66 15.16 -11.01
N CYS A 188 2.81 14.53 -11.24
CA CYS A 188 3.67 14.78 -12.42
C CYS A 188 4.16 13.48 -13.12
N ASN A 189 3.66 12.31 -12.70
CA ASN A 189 3.98 10.98 -13.23
C ASN A 189 5.49 10.75 -13.40
N GLY A 190 6.28 11.07 -12.37
CA GLY A 190 7.75 10.95 -12.38
C GLY A 190 8.49 12.13 -13.02
N GLY A 191 7.83 12.97 -13.82
CA GLY A 191 8.47 14.03 -14.61
C GLY A 191 8.95 15.26 -13.82
N GLY A 192 8.57 15.40 -12.55
CA GLY A 192 8.98 16.51 -11.67
C GLY A 192 8.36 17.88 -11.99
N ARG A 193 7.75 18.05 -13.15
CA ARG A 193 7.07 19.28 -13.57
C ARG A 193 5.62 19.00 -13.98
N ILE A 194 4.80 20.04 -13.93
CA ILE A 194 3.42 20.03 -14.40
C ILE A 194 3.21 21.20 -15.37
N VAL A 195 2.29 21.05 -16.32
CA VAL A 195 1.93 22.10 -17.27
C VAL A 195 1.45 23.34 -16.50
N CYS A 196 1.92 24.52 -16.87
CA CYS A 196 1.47 25.77 -16.29
C CYS A 196 -0.01 26.00 -16.62
N ASP A 197 -0.87 26.04 -15.61
CA ASP A 197 -2.32 26.17 -15.80
C ASP A 197 -2.73 27.47 -16.49
N THR A 198 -2.01 28.57 -16.29
CA THR A 198 -2.38 29.89 -16.82
C THR A 198 -2.14 30.00 -18.33
N CYS A 199 -1.10 29.38 -18.87
CA CYS A 199 -0.79 29.37 -20.32
C CYS A 199 -1.05 28.02 -21.02
N LYS A 200 -1.40 26.97 -20.27
CA LYS A 200 -1.66 25.61 -20.79
C LYS A 200 -0.51 25.04 -21.65
N GLY A 201 0.73 25.35 -21.30
CA GLY A 201 1.93 24.79 -21.92
C GLY A 201 2.55 25.61 -23.04
N SER A 202 1.95 26.73 -23.47
CA SER A 202 2.50 27.58 -24.54
C SER A 202 3.69 28.45 -24.09
N GLY A 203 3.78 28.73 -22.78
CA GLY A 203 4.67 29.75 -22.23
C GLY A 203 4.15 31.19 -22.38
N ASP A 204 2.95 31.40 -22.95
CA ASP A 204 2.45 32.72 -23.31
C ASP A 204 0.92 32.85 -23.36
N TYR A 205 0.47 34.10 -23.43
CA TYR A 205 -0.89 34.46 -23.76
C TYR A 205 -1.01 34.97 -25.20
N SER A 206 -1.89 34.33 -25.97
CA SER A 206 -2.59 34.99 -27.08
C SER A 206 -3.45 36.13 -26.52
N ALA A 207 -3.07 37.38 -26.80
CA ALA A 207 -3.67 38.54 -26.19
C ALA A 207 -5.08 38.86 -26.76
N VAL A 208 -6.11 38.23 -26.19
CA VAL A 208 -7.50 38.71 -26.32
C VAL A 208 -7.66 39.99 -25.48
N PRO A 209 -8.13 41.11 -26.04
CA PRO A 209 -8.41 42.32 -25.25
C PRO A 209 -9.47 42.04 -24.18
N LYS A 210 -9.12 42.31 -22.92
CA LYS A 210 -10.05 42.30 -21.79
C LYS A 210 -10.50 43.73 -21.53
N ASP A 211 -11.59 44.14 -22.17
CA ASP A 211 -12.31 45.34 -21.72
C ASP A 211 -12.98 45.05 -20.38
N SER A 212 -12.82 45.99 -19.45
CA SER A 212 -13.28 45.84 -18.06
C SER A 212 -14.74 46.23 -17.91
N ASP A 213 -15.58 45.33 -17.41
CA ASP A 213 -16.72 45.72 -16.58
C ASP A 213 -16.95 44.73 -15.41
N SER A 214 -17.71 45.17 -14.43
CA SER A 214 -17.63 44.68 -13.06
C SER A 214 -18.67 43.63 -12.70
N GLY A 215 -18.16 42.52 -12.18
CA GLY A 215 -18.78 41.63 -11.18
C GLY A 215 -20.31 41.56 -11.06
N LYS A 216 -20.85 40.38 -11.37
CA LYS A 216 -22.02 39.88 -10.66
C LYS A 216 -21.83 38.42 -10.29
N ALA A 217 -22.00 38.10 -9.01
CA ALA A 217 -22.07 36.72 -8.55
C ALA A 217 -23.48 36.17 -8.80
N SER A 218 -23.54 35.00 -9.45
CA SER A 218 -24.65 34.05 -9.36
C SER A 218 -24.04 32.65 -9.42
N SER A 219 -24.59 31.75 -8.63
CA SER A 219 -24.31 30.32 -8.69
C SER A 219 -24.99 29.68 -9.91
N ASP A 220 -24.69 28.40 -10.12
CA ASP A 220 -25.52 27.45 -10.89
C ASP A 220 -25.70 27.72 -12.39
N SER A 221 -24.79 27.17 -13.20
CA SER A 221 -25.15 26.00 -14.04
C SER A 221 -23.95 25.39 -14.75
N ALA A 222 -24.07 24.10 -15.09
CA ALA A 222 -23.05 23.32 -15.79
C ALA A 222 -22.92 23.67 -17.28
N LEU A 223 -21.68 23.58 -17.78
CA LEU A 223 -21.27 23.17 -19.14
C LEU A 223 -19.87 22.57 -18.93
N ALA A 224 -19.73 21.24 -18.91
CA ALA A 224 -19.63 20.39 -20.10
C ALA A 224 -18.34 20.67 -20.90
N SER A 225 -17.33 19.85 -20.64
CA SER A 225 -16.24 19.55 -21.57
C SER A 225 -16.30 18.05 -21.86
N GLU A 226 -16.43 17.70 -23.13
CA GLU A 226 -16.74 16.34 -23.59
C GLU A 226 -15.47 15.48 -23.71
N ASP A 227 -15.23 14.63 -22.71
CA ASP A 227 -14.48 13.39 -22.89
C ASP A 227 -15.33 12.25 -22.29
N GLN A 228 -16.13 11.61 -23.15
CA GLN A 228 -17.00 10.48 -22.81
C GLN A 228 -16.14 9.20 -22.70
N GLU A 229 -15.36 9.08 -21.63
CA GLU A 229 -14.78 7.79 -21.28
C GLU A 229 -15.88 6.87 -20.72
N ASP A 230 -16.31 5.89 -21.52
CA ASP A 230 -17.02 4.69 -21.04
C ASP A 230 -16.03 3.80 -20.25
N GLY A 231 -15.52 4.36 -19.14
CA GLY A 231 -14.34 3.93 -18.41
C GLY A 231 -14.64 3.68 -16.93
N ILE A 232 -14.17 2.53 -16.46
CA ILE A 232 -14.21 2.17 -15.04
C ILE A 232 -13.26 3.09 -14.26
N HIS A 233 -13.76 3.78 -13.24
CA HIS A 233 -13.03 4.82 -12.53
C HIS A 233 -12.74 4.46 -11.06
N ILE A 234 -11.66 5.02 -10.50
CA ILE A 234 -11.23 4.73 -9.12
C ILE A 234 -12.27 5.23 -8.12
N CYS A 235 -12.68 4.38 -7.17
CA CYS A 235 -13.68 4.75 -6.17
C CYS A 235 -13.11 5.78 -5.18
N SER A 236 -13.52 7.05 -5.32
CA SER A 236 -13.02 8.19 -4.52
C SER A 236 -13.07 7.98 -3.01
N ASN A 237 -14.01 7.19 -2.50
CA ASN A 237 -14.17 6.90 -1.07
C ASN A 237 -13.09 5.96 -0.50
N CYS A 238 -12.42 5.16 -1.33
CA CYS A 238 -11.33 4.26 -0.91
C CYS A 238 -10.03 4.40 -1.71
N GLN A 239 -10.00 5.31 -2.70
CA GLN A 239 -8.82 5.61 -3.52
C GLN A 239 -8.19 4.36 -4.18
N GLY A 240 -9.02 3.38 -4.55
CA GLY A 240 -8.61 2.12 -5.17
C GLY A 240 -8.40 0.95 -4.20
N GLU A 241 -8.35 1.17 -2.88
CA GLU A 241 -8.07 0.10 -1.90
C GLU A 241 -9.24 -0.89 -1.68
N GLY A 242 -10.45 -0.54 -2.13
CA GLY A 242 -11.67 -1.31 -1.84
C GLY A 242 -12.09 -1.31 -0.36
N ARG A 243 -11.34 -0.65 0.52
CA ARG A 243 -11.53 -0.70 1.98
C ARG A 243 -11.33 0.67 2.62
N THR A 244 -12.05 0.94 3.72
CA THR A 244 -12.08 2.27 4.36
C THR A 244 -12.12 2.21 5.89
N GLY A 245 -11.69 3.30 6.52
CA GLY A 245 -11.77 3.52 7.96
C GLY A 245 -11.02 2.47 8.79
N ILE A 246 -11.43 2.34 10.05
CA ILE A 246 -10.86 1.38 11.00
C ILE A 246 -11.84 0.22 11.18
N CYS A 247 -11.41 -1.02 10.95
CA CYS A 247 -12.21 -2.20 11.22
C CYS A 247 -12.57 -2.26 12.70
N GLN A 248 -13.87 -2.23 13.00
CA GLN A 248 -14.38 -2.14 14.37
C GLN A 248 -14.04 -3.38 15.21
N ASN A 249 -13.99 -4.55 14.58
CA ASN A 249 -13.83 -5.83 15.25
C ASN A 249 -12.38 -6.09 15.71
N CYS A 250 -11.38 -5.82 14.86
CA CYS A 250 -9.96 -5.86 15.24
C CYS A 250 -9.37 -4.51 15.70
N LYS A 251 -10.18 -3.44 15.71
CA LYS A 251 -9.77 -2.05 16.03
C LYS A 251 -8.52 -1.61 15.24
N GLY A 252 -8.52 -1.88 13.93
CA GLY A 252 -7.43 -1.51 13.03
C GLY A 252 -6.28 -2.51 12.92
N LYS A 253 -6.19 -3.53 13.79
CA LYS A 253 -5.00 -4.39 13.90
C LYS A 253 -4.88 -5.54 12.89
N GLY A 254 -5.88 -5.81 12.06
CA GLY A 254 -5.88 -6.98 11.17
C GLY A 254 -6.15 -8.33 11.85
N TYR A 255 -5.91 -8.48 13.16
CA TYR A 255 -6.07 -9.73 13.92
C TYR A 255 -6.84 -9.56 15.24
N ASP A 256 -7.40 -10.65 15.76
CA ASP A 256 -7.97 -10.71 17.12
C ASP A 256 -6.84 -10.67 18.16
N THR A 257 -6.95 -9.76 19.12
CA THR A 257 -5.88 -9.49 20.10
C THR A 257 -5.69 -10.58 21.15
N LYS A 258 -6.65 -11.48 21.33
CA LYS A 258 -6.63 -12.59 22.30
C LYS A 258 -6.21 -13.90 21.64
N THR A 259 -6.76 -14.23 20.47
CA THR A 259 -6.46 -15.49 19.77
C THR A 259 -5.30 -15.39 18.79
N LYS A 260 -4.86 -14.17 18.46
CA LYS A 260 -3.83 -13.87 17.44
C LYS A 260 -4.18 -14.39 16.03
N GLN A 261 -5.45 -14.70 15.78
CA GLN A 261 -5.95 -15.14 14.48
C GLN A 261 -6.33 -13.94 13.61
N ILE A 262 -6.20 -14.09 12.29
CA ILE A 262 -6.59 -13.06 11.30
C ILE A 262 -8.09 -12.72 11.47
N CYS A 263 -8.39 -11.42 11.54
CA CYS A 263 -9.76 -10.93 11.61
C CYS A 263 -10.41 -11.05 10.22
N VAL A 264 -11.29 -12.04 10.07
CA VAL A 264 -11.89 -12.43 8.79
C VAL A 264 -12.73 -11.34 8.12
N GLU A 265 -13.33 -10.40 8.85
CA GLU A 265 -14.05 -9.26 8.26
C GLU A 265 -13.12 -8.28 7.52
N CYS A 266 -11.93 -8.03 8.07
CA CYS A 266 -10.95 -7.14 7.45
C CYS A 266 -9.94 -7.87 6.54
N LEU A 267 -9.93 -9.21 6.53
CA LEU A 267 -8.92 -10.03 5.83
C LEU A 267 -7.48 -9.54 6.12
N SER A 268 -7.16 -9.37 7.40
CA SER A 268 -5.88 -8.82 7.89
C SER A 268 -5.57 -7.34 7.56
N THR A 269 -6.39 -6.65 6.76
CA THR A 269 -6.08 -5.25 6.33
C THR A 269 -6.29 -4.19 7.42
N GLY A 270 -7.00 -4.52 8.50
CA GLY A 270 -7.38 -3.55 9.53
C GLY A 270 -8.47 -2.56 9.11
N LYS A 271 -8.96 -2.59 7.87
CA LYS A 271 -9.96 -1.65 7.31
C LYS A 271 -11.30 -2.36 7.04
N ASN A 272 -12.42 -1.63 7.14
CA ASN A 272 -13.73 -2.16 6.76
C ASN A 272 -13.82 -2.33 5.23
N LEU A 273 -14.81 -3.07 4.75
CA LEU A 273 -15.17 -3.05 3.33
C LEU A 273 -15.63 -1.65 2.94
N CYS A 274 -15.24 -1.15 1.76
CA CYS A 274 -15.79 0.10 1.24
C CYS A 274 -17.20 -0.17 0.69
N GLU A 275 -18.23 0.27 1.42
CA GLU A 275 -19.65 0.05 1.06
C GLU A 275 -19.99 0.58 -0.34
N VAL A 276 -19.37 1.69 -0.77
CA VAL A 276 -19.67 2.35 -2.05
C VAL A 276 -19.14 1.59 -3.28
N CYS A 277 -18.12 0.74 -3.13
CA CYS A 277 -17.61 -0.12 -4.22
C CYS A 277 -17.60 -1.60 -3.86
N GLU A 278 -18.35 -2.01 -2.83
CA GLU A 278 -18.49 -3.38 -2.30
C GLU A 278 -17.18 -4.16 -2.05
N GLY A 279 -16.02 -3.49 -1.98
CA GLY A 279 -14.70 -4.12 -1.86
C GLY A 279 -13.82 -4.09 -3.11
N TYR A 280 -14.34 -3.70 -4.27
CA TYR A 280 -13.63 -3.82 -5.56
C TYR A 280 -12.65 -2.67 -5.87
N GLY A 281 -12.78 -1.52 -5.21
CA GLY A 281 -11.86 -0.39 -5.34
C GLY A 281 -12.17 0.59 -6.48
N MET A 282 -12.99 0.18 -7.45
CA MET A 282 -13.40 0.99 -8.61
C MET A 282 -14.93 0.94 -8.82
N LEU A 283 -15.44 1.86 -9.63
CA LEU A 283 -16.84 2.02 -9.97
C LEU A 283 -17.06 2.00 -11.48
N ASP A 284 -18.18 1.44 -11.94
CA ASP A 284 -18.67 1.62 -13.31
C ASP A 284 -19.36 3.00 -13.48
N SER A 285 -19.79 3.32 -14.71
CA SER A 285 -20.52 4.55 -15.02
C SER A 285 -21.88 4.70 -14.31
N ASN A 286 -22.36 3.65 -13.63
CA ASN A 286 -23.60 3.63 -12.85
C ASN A 286 -23.34 3.75 -11.33
N GLY A 287 -22.07 3.71 -10.89
CA GLY A 287 -21.67 3.72 -9.49
C GLY A 287 -21.63 2.34 -8.81
N ASN A 288 -21.64 1.23 -9.56
CA ASN A 288 -21.50 -0.13 -9.03
C ASN A 288 -20.02 -0.50 -8.84
N GLY A 289 -19.70 -1.25 -7.78
CA GLY A 289 -18.35 -1.78 -7.55
C GLY A 289 -17.91 -2.79 -8.62
N VAL A 290 -16.74 -2.58 -9.25
CA VAL A 290 -16.21 -3.43 -10.33
C VAL A 290 -14.71 -3.71 -10.20
N SER A 291 -14.29 -4.92 -10.57
CA SER A 291 -12.92 -5.43 -10.37
C SER A 291 -11.92 -4.92 -11.41
N ALA A 292 -10.64 -4.82 -11.02
CA ALA A 292 -9.50 -4.44 -11.88
C ALA A 292 -9.27 -5.34 -13.11
N ASN A 293 -9.92 -6.49 -13.17
CA ASN A 293 -9.83 -7.44 -14.28
C ASN A 293 -11.05 -7.38 -15.23
N THR A 294 -12.00 -6.48 -15.00
CA THR A 294 -13.14 -6.26 -15.92
C THR A 294 -12.70 -5.31 -17.04
N ALA A 295 -12.64 -5.81 -18.28
CA ALA A 295 -12.39 -4.95 -19.44
C ALA A 295 -13.56 -3.98 -19.68
N PRO A 296 -13.30 -2.73 -20.13
CA PRO A 296 -14.36 -1.78 -20.43
C PRO A 296 -15.20 -2.24 -21.64
N ALA A 297 -16.50 -1.96 -21.60
CA ALA A 297 -17.44 -2.34 -22.64
C ALA A 297 -17.44 -1.32 -23.80
N GLY A 298 -16.39 -1.33 -24.62
CA GLY A 298 -16.23 -0.45 -25.79
C GLY A 298 -15.97 -1.22 -27.09
N ASN A 299 -16.47 -0.70 -28.21
CA ASN A 299 -16.56 -1.37 -29.53
C ASN A 299 -15.25 -1.91 -30.13
N ASP A 300 -15.41 -2.90 -31.00
CA ASP A 300 -14.38 -3.54 -31.82
C ASP A 300 -13.42 -2.58 -32.57
N SER A 301 -12.13 -2.88 -32.50
CA SER A 301 -11.33 -3.25 -33.70
C SER A 301 -9.98 -3.84 -33.30
N SER A 302 -9.62 -5.00 -33.87
CA SER A 302 -8.47 -5.79 -33.45
C SER A 302 -7.23 -5.61 -34.33
N GLY A 303 -6.05 -5.62 -33.68
CA GLY A 303 -4.73 -5.43 -34.31
C GLY A 303 -3.76 -6.61 -34.11
N GLY A 304 -4.27 -7.83 -33.95
CA GLY A 304 -3.47 -9.05 -33.71
C GLY A 304 -3.88 -10.18 -34.64
N GLN A 305 -3.09 -10.44 -35.67
CA GLN A 305 -3.46 -11.37 -36.76
C GLN A 305 -3.27 -12.84 -36.37
N HIS A 306 -4.36 -13.58 -36.25
CA HIS A 306 -4.39 -15.02 -36.53
C HIS A 306 -5.49 -15.33 -37.55
N HIS A 307 -5.18 -16.23 -38.49
CA HIS A 307 -5.97 -16.38 -39.71
C HIS A 307 -7.28 -17.16 -39.52
N ALA A 308 -8.37 -16.47 -39.81
CA ALA A 308 -9.55 -16.94 -40.54
C ALA A 308 -10.13 -18.34 -40.24
N SER A 309 -11.36 -18.33 -39.71
CA SER A 309 -12.53 -18.74 -40.52
C SER A 309 -13.76 -17.95 -40.08
N GLY A 310 -14.59 -17.52 -41.03
CA GLY A 310 -15.71 -16.59 -40.77
C GLY A 310 -16.99 -17.30 -40.35
N GLY A 311 -17.75 -16.66 -39.45
CA GLY A 311 -19.08 -17.10 -39.03
C GLY A 311 -19.69 -16.12 -38.02
N ASN A 312 -20.65 -15.30 -38.45
CA ASN A 312 -21.29 -14.28 -37.60
C ASN A 312 -22.34 -14.87 -36.65
N ASN A 313 -21.94 -15.82 -35.80
CA ASN A 313 -22.75 -16.29 -34.69
C ASN A 313 -22.37 -15.52 -33.42
N LEU A 314 -22.94 -14.31 -33.27
CA LEU A 314 -22.93 -13.56 -32.03
C LEU A 314 -23.80 -14.30 -30.99
N GLY A 315 -23.21 -15.28 -30.32
CA GLY A 315 -23.90 -16.19 -29.40
C GLY A 315 -24.74 -15.43 -28.37
N GLN A 316 -25.98 -15.89 -28.18
CA GLN A 316 -26.93 -15.27 -27.27
C GLN A 316 -26.42 -15.38 -25.82
N PRO A 317 -26.70 -14.40 -24.95
CA PRO A 317 -26.41 -14.52 -23.52
C PRO A 317 -27.00 -15.82 -22.96
N CYS A 318 -26.21 -16.56 -22.18
CA CYS A 318 -26.59 -17.89 -21.69
C CYS A 318 -27.93 -17.81 -20.90
N PRO A 319 -29.03 -18.43 -21.36
CA PRO A 319 -30.38 -18.24 -20.79
C PRO A 319 -30.60 -19.00 -19.47
N GLU A 320 -29.52 -19.42 -18.82
CA GLU A 320 -29.53 -20.13 -17.55
C GLU A 320 -29.58 -19.10 -16.41
N SER A 321 -30.71 -19.01 -15.71
CA SER A 321 -30.98 -18.00 -14.66
C SER A 321 -30.03 -17.98 -13.43
N ASN A 322 -29.01 -18.85 -13.42
CA ASN A 322 -27.99 -18.96 -12.38
C ASN A 322 -26.58 -18.89 -12.99
N CYS A 323 -26.45 -18.23 -14.15
CA CYS A 323 -25.21 -18.05 -14.91
C CYS A 323 -24.85 -16.57 -14.95
N GLU A 324 -23.96 -16.15 -14.05
CA GLU A 324 -23.43 -14.81 -13.94
C GLU A 324 -22.18 -14.73 -14.82
N GLY A 325 -22.28 -14.09 -16.00
CA GLY A 325 -21.15 -13.88 -16.92
C GLY A 325 -20.47 -15.14 -17.46
N GLY A 326 -21.09 -16.32 -17.34
CA GLY A 326 -20.50 -17.61 -17.71
C GLY A 326 -20.16 -18.52 -16.52
N ARG A 327 -20.19 -18.00 -15.30
CA ARG A 327 -19.93 -18.76 -14.06
C ARG A 327 -21.21 -18.98 -13.24
N ARG A 328 -21.22 -20.02 -12.42
CA ARG A 328 -22.33 -20.38 -11.52
C ARG A 328 -21.82 -20.51 -10.09
N LYS A 329 -22.60 -20.04 -9.12
CA LYS A 329 -22.30 -20.17 -7.70
C LYS A 329 -22.23 -21.65 -7.30
N CYS A 330 -21.13 -22.09 -6.67
CA CYS A 330 -20.95 -23.51 -6.34
C CYS A 330 -21.98 -23.94 -5.30
N LYS A 331 -22.82 -24.92 -5.67
CA LYS A 331 -23.92 -25.43 -4.83
C LYS A 331 -23.47 -26.05 -3.50
N VAL A 332 -22.19 -26.40 -3.36
CA VAL A 332 -21.63 -27.08 -2.19
C VAL A 332 -21.19 -26.10 -1.09
N CYS A 333 -20.75 -24.88 -1.46
CA CYS A 333 -20.29 -23.84 -0.52
C CYS A 333 -21.02 -22.50 -0.65
N GLY A 334 -22.07 -22.40 -1.48
CA GLY A 334 -22.89 -21.20 -1.65
C GLY A 334 -22.16 -19.97 -2.20
N GLY A 335 -20.99 -20.15 -2.82
CA GLY A 335 -20.09 -19.06 -3.23
C GLY A 335 -18.87 -18.86 -2.33
N GLY A 336 -18.86 -19.38 -1.10
CA GLY A 336 -17.85 -19.04 -0.09
C GLY A 336 -16.49 -19.77 -0.18
N GLY A 337 -16.23 -20.54 -1.25
CA GLY A 337 -14.99 -21.29 -1.49
C GLY A 337 -14.65 -22.41 -0.49
N GLN A 338 -15.28 -22.45 0.68
CA GLN A 338 -14.95 -23.35 1.79
C GLN A 338 -16.18 -24.10 2.31
N VAL A 339 -15.95 -25.27 2.92
CA VAL A 339 -16.97 -26.06 3.61
C VAL A 339 -16.59 -26.24 5.08
N LYS A 340 -17.58 -26.12 5.96
CA LYS A 340 -17.42 -26.29 7.40
C LYS A 340 -17.53 -27.78 7.75
N ARG A 341 -16.44 -28.42 8.17
CA ARG A 341 -16.51 -29.72 8.87
C ARG A 341 -16.53 -29.49 10.38
N THR A 342 -17.30 -30.33 11.06
CA THR A 342 -17.28 -30.45 12.52
C THR A 342 -16.78 -31.84 12.85
N GLU A 343 -15.52 -31.94 13.28
CA GLU A 343 -14.95 -33.23 13.66
C GLU A 343 -15.29 -33.55 15.12
N SER A 344 -16.02 -34.65 15.30
CA SER A 344 -16.22 -35.28 16.60
C SER A 344 -14.90 -35.83 17.09
N ALA A 345 -14.38 -35.29 18.21
CA ALA A 345 -13.10 -35.72 18.77
C ALA A 345 -13.09 -37.25 19.02
N PRO A 346 -12.02 -37.96 18.62
CA PRO A 346 -11.94 -39.41 18.80
C PRO A 346 -11.98 -39.77 20.30
N TYR A 347 -12.84 -40.73 20.65
CA TYR A 347 -13.10 -41.08 22.04
C TYR A 347 -11.97 -41.94 22.64
N TYR A 348 -10.95 -41.26 23.18
CA TYR A 348 -9.92 -41.84 24.03
C TYR A 348 -9.93 -41.12 25.39
N GLY A 349 -10.01 -41.89 26.49
CA GLY A 349 -9.62 -41.42 27.82
C GLY A 349 -10.45 -40.31 28.47
N GLY A 350 -11.77 -40.51 28.63
CA GLY A 350 -12.58 -39.83 29.67
C GLY A 350 -12.94 -38.36 29.49
N TYR A 351 -12.14 -37.55 28.79
CA TYR A 351 -12.37 -36.10 28.65
C TYR A 351 -13.03 -35.73 27.32
N LYS A 352 -14.26 -35.21 27.39
CA LYS A 352 -14.97 -34.63 26.24
C LYS A 352 -14.32 -33.32 25.80
N ARG A 353 -13.35 -33.40 24.88
CA ARG A 353 -12.95 -32.22 24.08
C ARG A 353 -14.16 -31.77 23.25
N GLY A 354 -14.39 -30.46 23.16
CA GLY A 354 -15.43 -29.90 22.29
C GLY A 354 -15.17 -30.26 20.83
N ALA A 355 -16.22 -30.44 20.04
CA ALA A 355 -16.09 -30.78 18.62
C ALA A 355 -15.35 -29.65 17.87
N THR A 356 -14.25 -29.98 17.21
CA THR A 356 -13.43 -29.00 16.52
C THR A 356 -14.05 -28.69 15.17
N THR A 357 -14.30 -27.41 14.91
CA THR A 357 -14.71 -26.95 13.57
C THR A 357 -13.47 -26.67 12.74
N THR A 358 -13.35 -27.32 11.59
CA THR A 358 -12.37 -26.99 10.55
C THR A 358 -13.08 -26.42 9.33
N PHE A 359 -12.44 -25.49 8.64
CA PHE A 359 -12.89 -25.00 7.33
C PHE A 359 -11.97 -25.56 6.27
N GLU A 360 -12.52 -26.38 5.39
CA GLU A 360 -11.78 -27.02 4.30
C GLU A 360 -12.08 -26.33 2.97
N ARG A 361 -11.10 -26.36 2.06
CA ARG A 361 -11.28 -25.96 0.66
C ARG A 361 -12.41 -26.78 0.03
N CYS A 362 -13.42 -26.12 -0.53
CA CYS A 362 -14.57 -26.80 -1.10
C CYS A 362 -14.17 -27.65 -2.31
N SER A 363 -14.25 -28.98 -2.17
CA SER A 363 -13.92 -29.94 -3.22
C SER A 363 -14.78 -29.77 -4.49
N GLY A 364 -16.03 -29.31 -4.34
CA GLY A 364 -16.96 -29.05 -5.44
C GLY A 364 -16.65 -27.83 -6.31
N CYS A 365 -15.61 -27.04 -6.00
CA CYS A 365 -15.15 -25.92 -6.83
C CYS A 365 -13.63 -25.65 -6.73
N GLY A 366 -12.85 -26.61 -6.23
CA GLY A 366 -11.40 -26.43 -6.01
C GLY A 366 -11.01 -25.31 -5.02
N GLY A 367 -11.97 -24.64 -4.38
CA GLY A 367 -11.78 -23.45 -3.56
C GLY A 367 -12.26 -22.13 -4.17
N GLU A 368 -12.62 -22.07 -5.46
CA GLU A 368 -12.98 -20.80 -6.13
C GLU A 368 -14.37 -20.25 -5.74
N GLY A 369 -15.21 -21.05 -5.09
CA GLY A 369 -16.58 -20.67 -4.73
C GLY A 369 -17.58 -20.71 -5.90
N TYR A 370 -17.10 -20.69 -7.13
CA TYR A 370 -17.87 -20.76 -8.37
C TYR A 370 -17.40 -21.95 -9.23
N THR A 371 -18.22 -22.31 -10.21
CA THR A 371 -17.94 -23.36 -11.21
C THR A 371 -18.48 -22.88 -12.55
N ASP A 372 -17.78 -23.17 -13.64
CA ASP A 372 -18.18 -22.68 -14.95
C ASP A 372 -19.54 -23.25 -15.39
N CYS A 373 -20.30 -22.46 -16.15
CA CYS A 373 -21.66 -22.82 -16.53
C CYS A 373 -21.65 -23.87 -17.65
N LEU A 374 -21.94 -25.11 -17.27
CA LEU A 374 -22.04 -26.29 -18.16
C LEU A 374 -22.90 -26.11 -19.43
N ARG A 375 -23.71 -25.06 -19.51
CA ARG A 375 -24.53 -24.71 -20.69
C ARG A 375 -23.80 -23.83 -21.72
N CYS A 376 -22.79 -23.07 -21.31
CA CYS A 376 -22.02 -22.14 -22.16
C CYS A 376 -20.50 -22.31 -22.01
N GLY A 377 -20.02 -23.43 -21.47
CA GLY A 377 -18.59 -23.74 -21.31
C GLY A 377 -17.81 -22.90 -20.28
N GLY A 378 -18.30 -21.71 -19.95
CA GLY A 378 -17.58 -20.67 -19.20
C GLY A 378 -17.69 -19.29 -19.88
N ASP A 379 -18.05 -19.25 -21.16
CA ASP A 379 -17.96 -18.05 -22.02
C ASP A 379 -19.18 -17.12 -21.93
N GLY A 380 -20.16 -17.44 -21.07
CA GLY A 380 -21.36 -16.63 -20.85
C GLY A 380 -22.37 -16.60 -22.01
N ARG A 381 -22.06 -17.26 -23.14
CA ARG A 381 -22.88 -17.26 -24.36
C ARG A 381 -23.18 -18.68 -24.87
N VAL A 382 -24.34 -18.83 -25.49
CA VAL A 382 -24.72 -20.04 -26.24
C VAL A 382 -24.79 -19.74 -27.73
N TYR A 383 -24.40 -20.71 -28.54
CA TYR A 383 -24.39 -20.66 -29.99
C TYR A 383 -25.26 -21.83 -30.48
N ASP A 384 -26.21 -21.56 -31.37
CA ASP A 384 -27.13 -22.55 -31.95
C ASP A 384 -26.47 -23.41 -33.05
#